data_AF-A0A847ZDS6-F1
#
_entry.id   AF-A0A847ZDS6-F1
#
_cell.length_a   1.000
_cell.length_b   1.000
_cell.length_c   1.000
_cell.angle_alpha   90.00
_cell.angle_beta   90.00
_cell.angle_gamma   90.00
#
_symmetry.space_group_name_H-M   'P 1'
#
loop_
_entity.id
_entity.type
_entity.pdbx_description
1 polymer ?
#
loop_
_entity_poly.entity_id
_entity_poly.type
_entity_poly.pdbx_seq_one_letter_code
_entity_poly.pdbx_strand_id
1 'polypeptide(L)'
;FLGLTAVSLTSLVPLEMMRLAPDQTIVKTVLVGGVPNAQIGGISSTSLIIITAFAPVIGWLVYKRGVSVNVAVPLAILVCIGSILLGMKYPVSLDPDIWMIILCFYTLLAAGIPVWIILQPRDFTNSFLLYMGVAALFAGGIAAGFQGVTFTAPAFNLAQGASKLGPVWPFLFITVACGAISGFHALVAGGTSSKQVAKESHVKKIAFGGMLLEGLLAIGVMIAVGCGILFSDYVNIAFPTAAGVKANPILAFAIGVGGLLDKALGIPPVYGTVFGILMVEGFIITTLDTAIRLERYLLEELWQVLFKNVPKIMKSYFFNAFLCVVLMYILAYTNAFAAIWPIFGSANQLLASLALIAVSAWLAKRKKTAWFTVLPAIFMMITTLYSLVSLLVHKYLPKSNYALAVTDVALMILSIGVIVLALRSWRELRNGPSTAGEAV
;
A
#
# COMPACT_ATOMS: atom_id res chain seq x y z
N PHE A 1 -0.16 -5.03 6.03
CA PHE A 1 -0.21 -5.59 4.66
C PHE A 1 -0.37 -7.09 4.67
N LEU A 2 0.56 -7.88 5.25
CA LEU A 2 0.46 -9.33 5.36
C LEU A 2 -0.93 -9.84 5.79
N GLY A 3 -1.45 -9.37 6.93
CA GLY A 3 -2.77 -9.78 7.41
C GLY A 3 -3.93 -9.35 6.52
N LEU A 4 -3.84 -8.20 5.84
CA LEU A 4 -4.87 -7.73 4.91
C LEU A 4 -4.94 -8.64 3.68
N THR A 5 -3.78 -8.94 3.08
CA THR A 5 -3.66 -9.90 1.96
C THR A 5 -4.15 -11.28 2.38
N ALA A 6 -3.72 -11.80 3.52
CA ALA A 6 -4.15 -13.12 3.96
C ALA A 6 -5.67 -13.23 4.13
N VAL A 7 -6.33 -12.19 4.65
CA VAL A 7 -7.79 -12.14 4.81
C VAL A 7 -8.51 -11.95 3.48
N SER A 8 -7.98 -11.11 2.59
CA SER A 8 -8.60 -10.85 1.30
C SER A 8 -8.51 -12.06 0.36
N LEU A 9 -7.40 -12.80 0.36
CA LEU A 9 -7.21 -14.05 -0.41
C LEU A 9 -8.16 -15.18 0.01
N THR A 10 -8.86 -15.04 1.13
CA THR A 10 -9.87 -16.01 1.60
C THR A 10 -11.28 -15.45 1.57
N SER A 11 -11.47 -14.30 0.91
CA SER A 11 -12.76 -13.60 0.90
C SER A 11 -13.86 -14.46 0.27
N LEU A 12 -14.96 -14.56 1.00
CA LEU A 12 -16.21 -15.13 0.56
C LEU A 12 -17.26 -14.02 0.45
N VAL A 13 -18.06 -14.04 -0.61
CA VAL A 13 -19.13 -13.05 -0.84
C VAL A 13 -20.44 -13.78 -1.04
N PRO A 14 -21.53 -13.44 -0.32
CA PRO A 14 -22.83 -14.04 -0.54
C PRO A 14 -23.26 -13.93 -2.00
N LEU A 15 -23.82 -15.01 -2.57
CA LEU A 15 -24.28 -14.99 -3.97
C LEU A 15 -25.34 -13.91 -4.24
N GLU A 16 -26.15 -13.59 -3.23
CA GLU A 16 -27.16 -12.53 -3.27
C GLU A 16 -26.52 -11.15 -3.53
N MET A 17 -25.43 -10.81 -2.84
CA MET A 17 -24.70 -9.55 -3.08
C MET A 17 -24.12 -9.48 -4.50
N MET A 18 -23.94 -10.63 -5.14
CA MET A 18 -23.40 -10.76 -6.49
C MET A 18 -24.48 -10.90 -7.57
N ARG A 19 -25.77 -10.91 -7.17
CA ARG A 19 -26.93 -11.19 -8.04
C ARG A 19 -26.79 -12.50 -8.82
N LEU A 20 -26.24 -13.52 -8.16
CA LEU A 20 -26.07 -14.85 -8.75
C LEU A 20 -27.09 -15.83 -8.18
N ALA A 21 -27.64 -16.66 -9.05
CA ALA A 21 -28.51 -17.76 -8.65
C ALA A 21 -27.71 -18.85 -7.90
N PRO A 22 -28.32 -19.61 -6.98
CA PRO A 22 -27.61 -20.65 -6.22
C PRO A 22 -26.98 -21.76 -7.07
N ASP A 23 -27.54 -22.02 -8.26
CA ASP A 23 -27.12 -23.04 -9.23
C ASP A 23 -26.11 -22.54 -10.27
N GLN A 24 -25.65 -21.29 -10.14
CA GLN A 24 -24.65 -20.70 -11.02
C GLN A 24 -23.35 -21.52 -11.10
N THR A 25 -22.68 -21.48 -12.26
CA THR A 25 -21.40 -22.17 -12.51
C THR A 25 -20.26 -21.22 -12.87
N ILE A 26 -20.45 -19.91 -12.73
CA ILE A 26 -19.49 -18.86 -13.08
C ILE A 26 -18.30 -18.88 -12.12
N VAL A 27 -18.58 -18.98 -10.82
CA VAL A 27 -17.57 -19.03 -9.75
C VAL A 27 -17.82 -20.22 -8.84
N LYS A 28 -16.77 -20.70 -8.16
CA LYS A 28 -16.94 -21.75 -7.16
C LYS A 28 -17.77 -21.24 -5.98
N THR A 29 -18.86 -21.95 -5.68
CA THR A 29 -19.72 -21.68 -4.53
C THR A 29 -19.32 -22.56 -3.34
N VAL A 30 -19.31 -21.97 -2.14
CA VAL A 30 -19.12 -22.68 -0.87
C VAL A 30 -20.26 -22.29 0.07
N LEU A 31 -20.83 -23.28 0.78
CA LEU A 31 -21.84 -23.03 1.81
C LEU A 31 -21.16 -22.72 3.14
N VAL A 32 -21.49 -21.57 3.74
CA VAL A 32 -21.03 -21.17 5.07
C VAL A 32 -22.24 -20.79 5.89
N GLY A 33 -22.50 -21.52 6.98
CA GLY A 33 -23.67 -21.28 7.83
C GLY A 33 -25.01 -21.36 7.09
N GLY A 34 -25.11 -22.20 6.05
CA GLY A 34 -26.30 -22.32 5.20
C GLY A 34 -26.43 -21.26 4.10
N VAL A 35 -25.55 -20.25 4.05
CA VAL A 35 -25.54 -19.22 3.01
C VAL A 35 -24.58 -19.61 1.88
N PRO A 36 -25.01 -19.63 0.61
CA PRO A 36 -24.12 -19.86 -0.51
C PRO A 36 -23.27 -18.63 -0.79
N ASN A 37 -21.95 -18.81 -0.82
CA ASN A 37 -20.98 -17.75 -1.03
C ASN A 37 -20.07 -18.05 -2.23
N ALA A 38 -19.78 -17.04 -3.04
CA ALA A 38 -18.76 -17.04 -4.06
C ALA A 38 -17.35 -16.94 -3.45
N GLN A 39 -16.43 -17.79 -3.90
CA GLN A 39 -15.04 -17.81 -3.44
C GLN A 39 -14.15 -16.80 -4.19
N ILE A 40 -14.36 -15.52 -3.92
CA ILE A 40 -13.69 -14.41 -4.62
C ILE A 40 -12.20 -14.32 -4.30
N GLY A 41 -11.82 -14.46 -3.02
CA GLY A 41 -10.41 -14.37 -2.61
C GLY A 41 -9.54 -15.43 -3.27
N GLY A 42 -10.09 -16.65 -3.42
CA GLY A 42 -9.38 -17.76 -4.04
C GLY A 42 -9.09 -17.56 -5.53
N ILE A 43 -9.87 -16.74 -6.23
CA ILE A 43 -9.60 -16.37 -7.62
C ILE A 43 -8.36 -15.47 -7.66
N SER A 44 -8.27 -14.54 -6.69
CA SER A 44 -7.15 -13.63 -6.57
C SER A 44 -5.83 -14.35 -6.27
N SER A 45 -5.84 -15.29 -5.32
CA SER A 45 -4.66 -16.08 -4.97
C SER A 45 -4.14 -16.90 -6.15
N THR A 46 -5.02 -17.60 -6.87
CA THR A 46 -4.63 -18.37 -8.07
C THR A 46 -4.00 -17.45 -9.12
N SER A 47 -4.62 -16.29 -9.35
CA SER A 47 -4.10 -15.31 -10.30
C SER A 47 -2.70 -14.82 -9.90
N LEU A 48 -2.51 -14.49 -8.63
CA LEU A 48 -1.22 -14.03 -8.10
C LEU A 48 -0.14 -15.11 -8.17
N ILE A 49 -0.47 -16.37 -7.86
CA ILE A 49 0.43 -17.51 -8.02
C ILE A 49 0.91 -17.60 -9.47
N ILE A 50 -0.02 -17.55 -10.42
CA ILE A 50 0.29 -17.65 -11.85
C ILE A 50 1.16 -16.48 -12.30
N ILE A 51 0.75 -15.23 -12.00
CA ILE A 51 1.54 -14.04 -12.37
C ILE A 51 2.95 -14.11 -11.79
N THR A 52 3.08 -14.55 -10.54
CA THR A 52 4.38 -14.67 -9.86
C THR A 52 5.23 -15.79 -10.47
N ALA A 53 4.63 -16.93 -10.83
CA ALA A 53 5.32 -18.04 -11.48
C ALA A 53 5.80 -17.68 -12.90
N PHE A 54 5.05 -16.83 -13.62
CA PHE A 54 5.44 -16.34 -14.95
C PHE A 54 6.43 -15.17 -14.93
N ALA A 55 6.61 -14.50 -13.79
CA ALA A 55 7.48 -13.34 -13.66
C ALA A 55 8.94 -13.61 -14.12
N PRO A 56 9.60 -14.73 -13.76
CA PRO A 56 10.95 -15.05 -14.26
C PRO A 56 11.05 -15.17 -15.78
N VAL A 57 10.01 -15.67 -16.44
CA VAL A 57 9.97 -15.80 -17.91
C VAL A 57 9.93 -14.43 -18.56
N ILE A 58 9.02 -13.56 -18.10
CA ILE A 58 8.92 -12.18 -18.58
C ILE A 58 10.23 -11.42 -18.29
N GLY A 59 10.79 -11.59 -17.09
CA GLY A 59 12.06 -10.98 -16.69
C GLY A 59 13.22 -11.40 -17.58
N TRP A 60 13.33 -12.69 -17.90
CA TRP A 60 14.35 -13.20 -18.82
C TRP A 60 14.16 -12.68 -20.25
N LEU A 61 12.92 -12.65 -20.76
CA LEU A 61 12.64 -12.12 -22.10
C LEU A 61 13.02 -10.64 -22.24
N VAL A 62 12.60 -9.80 -21.29
CA VAL A 62 12.83 -8.36 -21.35
C VAL A 62 14.28 -8.01 -21.01
N TYR A 63 14.82 -8.51 -19.90
CA TYR A 63 16.11 -8.04 -19.37
C TYR A 63 17.33 -8.86 -19.82
N LYS A 64 17.15 -10.10 -20.28
CA LYS A 64 18.28 -10.94 -20.75
C LYS A 64 18.28 -11.17 -22.25
N ARG A 65 17.12 -11.37 -22.85
CA ARG A 65 16.96 -11.53 -24.31
C ARG A 65 16.79 -10.20 -25.05
N GLY A 66 16.52 -9.11 -24.34
CA GLY A 66 16.32 -7.79 -24.95
C GLY A 66 15.06 -7.73 -25.83
N VAL A 67 14.04 -8.56 -25.55
CA VAL A 67 12.76 -8.51 -26.25
C VAL A 67 12.15 -7.14 -26.01
N SER A 68 11.65 -6.51 -27.09
CA SER A 68 11.06 -5.18 -26.99
C SER A 68 9.82 -5.19 -26.10
N VAL A 69 9.61 -4.08 -25.38
CA VAL A 69 8.46 -3.91 -24.48
C VAL A 69 7.14 -4.11 -25.23
N ASN A 70 7.07 -3.72 -26.50
CA ASN A 70 5.88 -3.86 -27.34
C ASN A 70 5.42 -5.33 -27.51
N VAL A 71 6.34 -6.29 -27.43
CA VAL A 71 6.02 -7.73 -27.48
C VAL A 71 5.74 -8.27 -26.08
N ALA A 72 6.43 -7.75 -25.07
CA ALA A 72 6.21 -8.15 -23.68
C ALA A 72 4.85 -7.71 -23.14
N VAL A 73 4.30 -6.57 -23.60
CA VAL A 73 3.00 -6.03 -23.16
C VAL A 73 1.85 -7.00 -23.48
N PRO A 74 1.60 -7.43 -24.75
CA PRO A 74 0.56 -8.41 -25.05
C PRO A 74 0.73 -9.71 -24.27
N LEU A 75 1.97 -10.19 -24.10
CA LEU A 75 2.24 -11.40 -23.32
C LEU A 75 1.83 -11.23 -21.85
N ALA A 76 2.19 -10.11 -21.22
CA ALA A 76 1.81 -9.81 -19.84
C ALA A 76 0.28 -9.72 -19.68
N ILE A 77 -0.41 -9.07 -20.63
CA ILE A 77 -1.89 -8.99 -20.64
C ILE A 77 -2.51 -10.38 -20.80
N LEU A 78 -1.97 -11.23 -21.68
CA LEU A 78 -2.43 -12.61 -21.84
C LEU A 78 -2.24 -13.42 -20.56
N VAL A 79 -1.11 -13.23 -19.87
CA VAL A 79 -0.86 -13.86 -18.56
C VAL A 79 -1.90 -13.38 -17.54
N CYS A 80 -2.18 -12.07 -17.47
CA CYS A 80 -3.22 -11.53 -16.59
C CYS A 80 -4.61 -12.11 -16.89
N ILE A 81 -5.03 -12.15 -18.15
CA ILE A 81 -6.36 -12.67 -18.52
C ILE A 81 -6.42 -14.17 -18.22
N GLY A 82 -5.40 -14.92 -18.63
CA GLY A 82 -5.31 -16.36 -18.38
C GLY A 82 -5.31 -16.70 -16.89
N SER A 83 -4.62 -15.89 -16.07
CA SER A 83 -4.55 -16.10 -14.62
C SER A 83 -5.91 -15.88 -13.94
N ILE A 84 -6.68 -14.90 -14.40
CA ILE A 84 -8.05 -14.65 -13.92
C ILE A 84 -8.99 -15.79 -14.33
N LEU A 85 -8.97 -16.20 -15.60
CA LEU A 85 -9.82 -17.29 -16.09
C LEU A 85 -9.52 -18.62 -15.38
N LEU A 86 -8.24 -18.92 -15.17
CA LEU A 86 -7.83 -20.10 -14.38
C LEU A 86 -8.21 -19.95 -12.91
N GLY A 87 -8.13 -18.76 -12.34
CA GLY A 87 -8.59 -18.48 -10.97
C GLY A 87 -10.09 -18.67 -10.80
N MET A 88 -10.91 -18.25 -11.76
CA MET A 88 -12.37 -18.47 -11.76
C MET A 88 -12.71 -19.97 -11.73
N LYS A 89 -11.95 -20.80 -12.45
CA LYS A 89 -12.16 -22.25 -12.53
C LYS A 89 -11.55 -23.01 -11.35
N TYR A 90 -10.37 -22.61 -10.90
CA TYR A 90 -9.59 -23.27 -9.85
C TYR A 90 -9.17 -22.27 -8.76
N PRO A 91 -10.12 -21.74 -7.98
CA PRO A 91 -9.79 -20.80 -6.91
C PRO A 91 -9.09 -21.51 -5.75
N VAL A 92 -7.88 -21.05 -5.42
CA VAL A 92 -7.06 -21.59 -4.33
C VAL A 92 -7.37 -20.82 -3.04
N SER A 93 -8.16 -21.40 -2.16
CA SER A 93 -8.43 -20.81 -0.85
C SER A 93 -7.84 -21.70 0.24
N LEU A 94 -6.96 -21.12 1.06
CA LEU A 94 -6.37 -21.73 2.24
C LEU A 94 -6.82 -20.92 3.46
N ASP A 95 -6.55 -21.40 4.66
CA ASP A 95 -6.79 -20.61 5.87
C ASP A 95 -5.93 -19.32 5.85
N PRO A 96 -6.42 -18.16 6.35
CA PRO A 96 -5.65 -16.92 6.40
C PRO A 96 -4.31 -17.08 7.12
N ASP A 97 -4.23 -17.88 8.17
CA ASP A 97 -3.00 -18.05 8.93
C ASP A 97 -1.98 -18.88 8.15
N ILE A 98 -2.43 -19.86 7.37
CA ILE A 98 -1.60 -20.58 6.39
C ILE A 98 -1.09 -19.62 5.30
N TRP A 99 -1.96 -18.75 4.78
CA TRP A 99 -1.55 -17.73 3.81
C TRP A 99 -0.49 -16.79 4.37
N MET A 100 -0.62 -16.36 5.63
CA MET A 100 0.41 -15.53 6.27
C MET A 100 1.78 -16.24 6.28
N ILE A 101 1.82 -17.53 6.62
CA ILE A 101 3.05 -18.33 6.61
C ILE A 101 3.63 -18.44 5.20
N ILE A 102 2.80 -18.75 4.20
CA ILE A 102 3.23 -18.86 2.80
C ILE A 102 3.82 -17.54 2.31
N LEU A 103 3.15 -16.42 2.57
CA LEU A 103 3.60 -15.10 2.15
C LEU A 103 4.88 -14.68 2.87
N CYS A 104 5.03 -15.00 4.16
CA CYS A 104 6.27 -14.82 4.90
C CYS A 104 7.44 -15.60 4.29
N PHE A 105 7.23 -16.87 3.97
CA PHE A 105 8.25 -17.69 3.33
C PHE A 105 8.60 -17.16 1.93
N TYR A 106 7.58 -16.77 1.16
CA TYR A 106 7.77 -16.16 -0.15
C TYR A 106 8.61 -14.87 -0.06
N THR A 107 8.28 -13.94 0.82
CA THR A 107 9.00 -12.65 0.92
C THR A 107 10.42 -12.83 1.45
N LEU A 108 10.65 -13.80 2.34
CA LEU A 108 11.99 -14.19 2.79
C LEU A 108 12.89 -14.63 1.63
N LEU A 109 12.35 -15.35 0.65
CA LEU A 109 13.10 -15.77 -0.54
C LEU A 109 13.21 -14.61 -1.55
N ALA A 110 12.11 -13.93 -1.82
CA ALA A 110 12.03 -12.87 -2.81
C ALA A 110 12.99 -11.72 -2.52
N ALA A 111 13.15 -11.33 -1.24
CA ALA A 111 14.01 -10.22 -0.82
C ALA A 111 15.50 -10.40 -1.22
N GLY A 112 15.94 -11.64 -1.45
CA GLY A 112 17.31 -11.99 -1.82
C GLY A 112 17.47 -12.23 -3.31
N ILE A 113 16.37 -12.48 -4.02
CA ILE A 113 16.37 -12.68 -5.46
C ILE A 113 16.60 -11.33 -6.16
N PRO A 114 17.41 -11.30 -7.24
CA PRO A 114 17.57 -10.11 -8.06
C PRO A 114 16.24 -9.55 -8.57
N VAL A 115 16.08 -8.23 -8.49
CA VAL A 115 14.83 -7.50 -8.78
C VAL A 115 14.27 -7.80 -10.17
N TRP A 116 15.13 -8.00 -11.18
CA TRP A 116 14.73 -8.28 -12.56
C TRP A 116 14.08 -9.67 -12.78
N ILE A 117 14.21 -10.59 -11.82
CA ILE A 117 13.68 -11.96 -11.94
C ILE A 117 12.23 -12.05 -11.48
N ILE A 118 11.90 -11.47 -10.32
CA ILE A 118 10.55 -11.58 -9.73
C ILE A 118 9.89 -10.21 -9.67
N LEU A 119 10.38 -9.31 -8.82
CA LEU A 119 9.72 -8.06 -8.48
C LEU A 119 9.37 -7.24 -9.73
N GLN A 120 10.37 -6.93 -10.56
CA GLN A 120 10.19 -6.04 -11.72
C GLN A 120 9.25 -6.61 -12.81
N PRO A 121 9.40 -7.87 -13.27
CA PRO A 121 8.48 -8.43 -14.26
C PRO A 121 7.08 -8.73 -13.71
N ARG A 122 6.96 -9.04 -12.41
CA ARG A 122 5.67 -9.16 -11.73
C ARG A 122 4.96 -7.81 -11.69
N ASP A 123 5.67 -6.75 -11.31
CA ASP A 123 5.14 -5.39 -11.26
C ASP A 123 4.76 -4.89 -12.66
N PHE A 124 5.58 -5.19 -13.67
CA PHE A 124 5.24 -4.93 -15.06
C PHE A 124 3.90 -5.57 -15.44
N THR A 125 3.69 -6.84 -15.10
CA THR A 125 2.44 -7.56 -15.39
C THR A 125 1.26 -6.99 -14.61
N ASN A 126 1.41 -6.77 -13.30
CA ASN A 126 0.37 -6.20 -12.44
C ASN A 126 0.02 -4.75 -12.80
N SER A 127 0.95 -3.98 -13.37
CA SER A 127 0.68 -2.59 -13.77
C SER A 127 -0.44 -2.48 -14.80
N PHE A 128 -0.61 -3.47 -15.67
CA PHE A 128 -1.71 -3.47 -16.64
C PHE A 128 -3.07 -3.67 -15.96
N LEU A 129 -3.15 -4.52 -14.93
CA LEU A 129 -4.37 -4.65 -14.11
C LEU A 129 -4.71 -3.32 -13.45
N LEU A 130 -3.71 -2.61 -12.91
CA LEU A 130 -3.90 -1.28 -12.33
C LEU A 130 -4.37 -0.26 -13.37
N TYR A 131 -3.72 -0.18 -14.53
CA TYR A 131 -4.08 0.82 -15.56
C TYR A 131 -5.47 0.57 -16.12
N MET A 132 -5.82 -0.69 -16.41
CA MET A 132 -7.18 -1.08 -16.79
C MET A 132 -8.17 -0.80 -15.65
N GLY A 133 -7.74 -1.03 -14.41
CA GLY A 133 -8.50 -0.76 -13.19
C GLY A 133 -8.91 0.70 -13.04
N VAL A 134 -7.92 1.59 -13.10
CA VAL A 134 -8.14 3.04 -13.06
C VAL A 134 -9.01 3.47 -14.24
N ALA A 135 -8.75 2.98 -15.45
CA ALA A 135 -9.60 3.30 -16.60
C ALA A 135 -11.06 2.87 -16.39
N ALA A 136 -11.30 1.67 -15.88
CA ALA A 136 -12.64 1.15 -15.58
C ALA A 136 -13.34 1.95 -14.47
N LEU A 137 -12.62 2.34 -13.41
CA LEU A 137 -13.16 3.16 -12.33
C LEU A 137 -13.63 4.54 -12.84
N PHE A 138 -12.85 5.20 -13.69
CA PHE A 138 -13.23 6.51 -14.24
C PHE A 138 -14.32 6.40 -15.29
N ALA A 139 -14.22 5.45 -16.21
CA ALA A 139 -15.26 5.21 -17.22
C ALA A 139 -16.58 4.84 -16.54
N GLY A 140 -16.54 3.93 -15.55
CA GLY A 140 -17.67 3.55 -14.73
C GLY A 140 -18.23 4.72 -13.92
N GLY A 141 -17.38 5.53 -13.29
CA GLY A 141 -17.82 6.70 -12.52
C GLY A 141 -18.52 7.75 -13.39
N ILE A 142 -17.99 8.05 -14.57
CA ILE A 142 -18.61 9.00 -15.52
C ILE A 142 -19.94 8.44 -16.04
N ALA A 143 -19.97 7.16 -16.46
CA ALA A 143 -21.18 6.52 -16.94
C ALA A 143 -22.27 6.44 -15.85
N ALA A 144 -21.90 6.10 -14.62
CA ALA A 144 -22.77 6.12 -13.45
C ALA A 144 -23.38 7.52 -13.23
N GLY A 145 -22.56 8.57 -13.37
CA GLY A 145 -23.02 9.96 -13.30
C GLY A 145 -24.10 10.28 -14.34
N PHE A 146 -23.89 9.88 -15.61
CA PHE A 146 -24.89 10.04 -16.67
C PHE A 146 -26.17 9.21 -16.43
N GLN A 147 -26.07 8.09 -15.74
CA GLN A 147 -27.21 7.27 -15.35
C GLN A 147 -27.93 7.75 -14.08
N GLY A 148 -27.48 8.86 -13.48
CA GLY A 148 -28.08 9.43 -12.28
C GLY A 148 -27.81 8.62 -11.01
N VAL A 149 -26.75 7.80 -10.99
CA VAL A 149 -26.35 7.05 -9.79
C VAL A 149 -25.89 8.02 -8.71
N THR A 150 -26.50 7.94 -7.54
CA THR A 150 -26.16 8.78 -6.39
C THR A 150 -25.21 8.10 -5.42
N PHE A 151 -24.49 8.89 -4.63
CA PHE A 151 -23.70 8.38 -3.52
C PHE A 151 -24.64 7.85 -2.43
N THR A 152 -24.37 6.62 -1.98
CA THR A 152 -25.04 6.02 -0.82
C THR A 152 -24.35 6.42 0.49
N ALA A 153 -23.05 6.73 0.42
CA ALA A 153 -22.28 7.20 1.56
C ALA A 153 -22.69 8.65 1.92
N PRO A 154 -22.88 8.97 3.22
CA PRO A 154 -23.21 10.31 3.66
C PRO A 154 -22.04 11.28 3.37
N ALA A 155 -22.36 12.49 2.89
CA ALA A 155 -21.37 13.53 2.62
C ALA A 155 -20.59 13.96 3.89
N PHE A 156 -21.28 13.97 5.05
CA PHE A 156 -20.68 14.26 6.34
C PHE A 156 -21.06 13.17 7.35
N ASN A 157 -20.05 12.52 7.92
CA ASN A 157 -20.24 11.55 9.00
C ASN A 157 -19.05 11.59 9.98
N LEU A 158 -18.83 12.79 10.50
CA LEU A 158 -17.68 13.09 11.35
C LEU A 158 -17.72 12.32 12.67
N ALA A 159 -18.90 12.11 13.26
CA ALA A 159 -19.05 11.40 14.53
C ALA A 159 -18.64 9.92 14.40
N GLN A 160 -19.16 9.20 13.40
CA GLN A 160 -18.79 7.79 13.20
C GLN A 160 -17.32 7.68 12.78
N GLY A 161 -16.85 8.54 11.87
CA GLY A 161 -15.45 8.58 11.45
C GLY A 161 -14.50 8.80 12.64
N ALA A 162 -14.79 9.78 13.49
CA ALA A 162 -14.00 10.08 14.68
C ALA A 162 -13.98 8.94 15.69
N SER A 163 -15.10 8.23 15.86
CA SER A 163 -15.15 7.07 16.76
C SER A 163 -14.25 5.90 16.31
N LYS A 164 -14.01 5.75 15.00
CA LYS A 164 -13.23 4.64 14.43
C LYS A 164 -11.76 5.00 14.21
N LEU A 165 -11.48 6.21 13.73
CA LEU A 165 -10.14 6.62 13.26
C LEU A 165 -9.58 7.86 13.98
N GLY A 166 -10.38 8.55 14.79
CA GLY A 166 -10.03 9.83 15.40
C GLY A 166 -10.49 11.05 14.57
N PRO A 167 -10.38 12.27 15.13
CA PRO A 167 -10.81 13.50 14.46
C PRO A 167 -10.09 13.71 13.12
N VAL A 168 -10.72 14.45 12.20
CA VAL A 168 -10.19 14.69 10.85
C VAL A 168 -8.76 15.23 10.88
N TRP A 169 -8.50 16.29 11.65
CA TRP A 169 -7.13 16.71 11.93
C TRP A 169 -6.73 16.23 13.33
N PRO A 170 -5.54 15.60 13.49
CA PRO A 170 -4.50 15.34 12.48
C PRO A 170 -4.71 14.02 11.73
N PHE A 171 -5.63 13.15 12.16
CA PHE A 171 -5.58 11.73 11.81
C PHE A 171 -5.82 11.44 10.34
N LEU A 172 -6.51 12.29 9.58
CA LEU A 172 -6.61 12.14 8.13
C LEU A 172 -5.23 12.15 7.47
N PHE A 173 -4.36 13.10 7.86
CA PHE A 173 -3.01 13.23 7.31
C PHE A 173 -2.04 12.15 7.80
N ILE A 174 -2.39 11.46 8.90
CA ILE A 174 -1.58 10.39 9.49
C ILE A 174 -2.01 9.02 8.94
N THR A 175 -3.32 8.77 8.90
CA THR A 175 -3.89 7.48 8.49
C THR A 175 -3.89 7.29 6.98
N VAL A 176 -4.02 8.38 6.21
CA VAL A 176 -3.83 8.40 4.74
C VAL A 176 -2.35 8.66 4.45
N ALA A 177 -1.48 7.74 4.89
CA ALA A 177 -0.03 7.87 4.91
C ALA A 177 0.63 8.03 3.52
N CYS A 178 -0.02 7.55 2.46
CA CYS A 178 0.42 7.68 1.07
C CYS A 178 -0.40 8.72 0.28
N GLY A 179 -1.04 9.67 0.96
CA GLY A 179 -1.82 10.74 0.31
C GLY A 179 -0.95 11.84 -0.30
N ALA A 180 -1.25 13.10 0.02
CA ALA A 180 -0.56 14.26 -0.55
C ALA A 180 0.97 14.29 -0.31
N ILE A 181 1.45 13.58 0.71
CA ILE A 181 2.87 13.47 1.06
C ILE A 181 3.13 12.14 1.78
N SER A 182 4.27 11.51 1.44
CA SER A 182 4.64 10.18 1.95
C SER A 182 6.14 10.01 2.12
N GLY A 183 6.58 9.71 3.35
CA GLY A 183 7.98 9.42 3.65
C GLY A 183 8.42 8.04 3.14
N PHE A 184 7.52 7.06 3.18
CA PHE A 184 7.77 5.72 2.68
C PHE A 184 8.07 5.74 1.17
N HIS A 185 7.35 6.55 0.38
CA HIS A 185 7.68 6.75 -1.03
C HIS A 185 9.08 7.32 -1.25
N ALA A 186 9.52 8.28 -0.42
CA ALA A 186 10.88 8.81 -0.52
C ALA A 186 11.94 7.73 -0.23
N LEU A 187 11.69 6.87 0.76
CA LEU A 187 12.57 5.75 1.12
C LEU A 187 12.61 4.68 0.02
N VAL A 188 11.44 4.24 -0.46
CA VAL A 188 11.31 3.26 -1.54
C VAL A 188 11.94 3.78 -2.82
N ALA A 189 11.61 5.00 -3.24
CA ALA A 189 12.17 5.60 -4.45
C ALA A 189 13.70 5.74 -4.38
N GLY A 190 14.26 6.02 -3.19
CA GLY A 190 15.70 6.02 -2.96
C GLY A 190 16.35 4.65 -3.11
N GLY A 191 15.67 3.57 -2.69
CA GLY A 191 16.20 2.20 -2.72
C GLY A 191 15.95 1.42 -4.02
N THR A 192 14.86 1.71 -4.74
CA THR A 192 14.42 0.96 -5.93
C THR A 192 14.38 1.81 -7.20
N SER A 193 13.49 2.81 -7.26
CA SER A 193 13.23 3.59 -8.49
C SER A 193 14.47 4.34 -8.98
N SER A 194 15.20 4.99 -8.08
CA SER A 194 16.43 5.74 -8.39
C SER A 194 17.48 4.89 -9.14
N LYS A 195 17.54 3.58 -8.86
CA LYS A 195 18.48 2.62 -9.45
C LYS A 195 18.01 2.06 -10.80
N GLN A 196 16.76 2.30 -11.17
CA GLN A 196 16.14 1.80 -12.41
C GLN A 196 15.91 2.91 -13.45
N VAL A 197 15.99 4.17 -13.05
CA VAL A 197 15.85 5.31 -13.97
C VAL A 197 17.03 5.37 -14.92
N ALA A 198 16.76 5.30 -16.23
CA ALA A 198 17.82 5.31 -17.25
C ALA A 198 18.42 6.71 -17.50
N LYS A 199 17.63 7.79 -17.35
CA LYS A 199 18.09 9.17 -17.52
C LYS A 199 17.27 10.15 -16.69
N GLU A 200 17.90 11.25 -16.28
CA GLU A 200 17.27 12.27 -15.41
C GLU A 200 15.96 12.84 -15.99
N SER A 201 15.89 13.03 -17.31
CA SER A 201 14.65 13.49 -17.98
C SER A 201 13.43 12.58 -17.77
N HIS A 202 13.63 11.31 -17.37
CA HIS A 202 12.53 10.39 -17.03
C HIS A 202 12.01 10.57 -15.61
N VAL A 203 12.80 11.15 -14.70
CA VAL A 203 12.47 11.26 -13.26
C VAL A 203 11.14 11.98 -13.06
N LYS A 204 10.90 13.11 -13.75
CA LYS A 204 9.63 13.84 -13.64
C LYS A 204 8.44 12.95 -14.02
N LYS A 205 8.53 12.23 -15.15
CA LYS A 205 7.44 11.37 -15.63
C LYS A 205 7.17 10.21 -14.67
N ILE A 206 8.22 9.60 -14.11
CA ILE A 206 8.10 8.45 -13.21
C ILE A 206 7.58 8.89 -11.84
N ALA A 207 8.22 9.89 -11.21
CA ALA A 207 7.88 10.32 -9.86
C ALA A 207 6.53 11.08 -9.83
N PHE A 208 6.43 12.20 -10.57
CA PHE A 208 5.21 13.00 -10.56
C PHE A 208 4.04 12.27 -11.24
N GLY A 209 4.30 11.56 -12.34
CA GLY A 209 3.27 10.76 -13.01
C GLY A 209 2.74 9.61 -12.15
N GLY A 210 3.60 8.95 -11.38
CA GLY A 210 3.18 7.93 -10.39
C GLY A 210 2.24 8.51 -9.34
N MET A 211 2.60 9.65 -8.74
CA MET A 211 1.74 10.33 -7.77
C MET A 211 0.39 10.77 -8.35
N LEU A 212 0.36 11.25 -9.59
CA LEU A 212 -0.91 11.57 -10.27
C LEU A 212 -1.79 10.33 -10.46
N LEU A 213 -1.19 9.19 -10.84
CA LEU A 213 -1.92 7.94 -11.00
C LEU A 213 -2.50 7.44 -9.68
N GLU A 214 -1.76 7.54 -8.57
CA GLU A 214 -2.26 7.21 -7.24
C GLU A 214 -3.40 8.14 -6.79
N GLY A 215 -3.30 9.44 -7.10
CA GLY A 215 -4.38 10.39 -6.87
C GLY A 215 -5.65 10.05 -7.66
N LEU A 216 -5.50 9.66 -8.92
CA LEU A 216 -6.63 9.18 -9.74
C LEU A 216 -7.24 7.91 -9.13
N LEU A 217 -6.41 6.93 -8.76
CA LEU A 217 -6.87 5.71 -8.09
C LEU A 217 -7.66 6.04 -6.81
N ALA A 218 -7.17 6.95 -5.97
CA ALA A 218 -7.84 7.35 -4.73
C ALA A 218 -9.23 7.95 -5.00
N ILE A 219 -9.37 8.80 -6.01
CA ILE A 219 -10.67 9.35 -6.43
C ILE A 219 -11.58 8.24 -6.95
N GLY A 220 -11.07 7.34 -7.79
CA GLY A 220 -11.82 6.20 -8.31
C GLY A 220 -12.32 5.26 -7.20
N VAL A 221 -11.48 4.98 -6.19
CA VAL A 221 -11.84 4.20 -4.99
C VAL A 221 -12.97 4.88 -4.21
N MET A 222 -12.88 6.21 -4.00
CA MET A 222 -13.93 6.97 -3.33
C MET A 222 -15.27 6.91 -4.07
N ILE A 223 -15.26 6.97 -5.40
CA ILE A 223 -16.47 6.83 -6.22
C ILE A 223 -17.01 5.40 -6.10
N ALA A 224 -16.18 4.38 -6.33
CA ALA A 224 -16.59 2.98 -6.28
C ALA A 224 -17.18 2.58 -4.92
N VAL A 225 -16.56 2.99 -3.82
CA VAL A 225 -17.09 2.73 -2.48
C VAL A 225 -18.31 3.60 -2.18
N GLY A 226 -18.32 4.85 -2.63
CA GLY A 226 -19.39 5.80 -2.35
C GLY A 226 -20.73 5.46 -3.00
N CYS A 227 -20.71 4.89 -4.21
CA CYS A 227 -21.94 4.55 -4.94
C CYS A 227 -22.10 3.07 -5.30
N GLY A 228 -21.03 2.28 -5.26
CA GLY A 228 -21.05 0.87 -5.69
C GLY A 228 -21.38 -0.14 -4.59
N ILE A 229 -21.21 0.21 -3.32
CA ILE A 229 -21.58 -0.64 -2.17
C ILE A 229 -22.48 0.16 -1.21
N LEU A 230 -23.39 -0.53 -0.50
CA LEU A 230 -24.15 0.11 0.57
C LEU A 230 -23.20 0.53 1.70
N PHE A 231 -23.40 1.74 2.23
CA PHE A 231 -22.53 2.27 3.29
C PHE A 231 -22.52 1.39 4.55
N SER A 232 -23.65 0.76 4.90
CA SER A 232 -23.74 -0.20 6.00
C SER A 232 -22.84 -1.42 5.78
N ASP A 233 -22.84 -1.98 4.57
CA ASP A 233 -22.03 -3.15 4.22
C ASP A 233 -20.55 -2.80 4.20
N TYR A 234 -20.21 -1.62 3.65
CA TYR A 234 -18.85 -1.08 3.73
C TYR A 234 -18.37 -1.01 5.19
N VAL A 235 -19.17 -0.41 6.09
CA VAL A 235 -18.79 -0.30 7.51
C VAL A 235 -18.63 -1.67 8.16
N ASN A 236 -19.54 -2.61 7.88
CA ASN A 236 -19.50 -3.96 8.45
C ASN A 236 -18.28 -4.76 7.99
N ILE A 237 -17.87 -4.61 6.73
CA ILE A 237 -16.72 -5.33 6.16
C ILE A 237 -15.40 -4.67 6.55
N ALA A 238 -15.32 -3.33 6.49
CA ALA A 238 -14.09 -2.59 6.75
C ALA A 238 -13.81 -2.38 8.25
N PHE A 239 -14.85 -2.28 9.08
CA PHE A 239 -14.76 -2.04 10.52
C PHE A 239 -15.66 -2.98 11.33
N PRO A 240 -15.49 -4.32 11.18
CA PRO A 240 -16.35 -5.31 11.83
C PRO A 240 -16.31 -5.16 13.35
N THR A 241 -17.46 -5.38 14.00
CA THR A 241 -17.61 -5.36 15.46
C THR A 241 -17.76 -6.76 16.06
N ALA A 242 -18.06 -7.76 15.23
CA ALA A 242 -18.20 -9.15 15.66
C ALA A 242 -16.85 -9.76 16.06
N ALA A 243 -16.82 -10.47 17.19
CA ALA A 243 -15.62 -11.15 17.66
C ALA A 243 -15.16 -12.22 16.65
N GLY A 244 -13.86 -12.28 16.38
CA GLY A 244 -13.26 -13.24 15.44
C GLY A 244 -13.34 -12.84 13.95
N VAL A 245 -14.04 -11.77 13.60
CA VAL A 245 -14.10 -11.27 12.22
C VAL A 245 -12.97 -10.26 11.98
N LYS A 246 -12.06 -10.58 11.04
CA LYS A 246 -10.97 -9.68 10.63
C LYS A 246 -11.48 -8.64 9.64
N ALA A 247 -11.00 -7.39 9.75
CA ALA A 247 -11.35 -6.30 8.83
C ALA A 247 -10.87 -6.59 7.40
N ASN A 248 -11.70 -6.29 6.39
CA ASN A 248 -11.39 -6.57 4.99
C ASN A 248 -11.74 -5.39 4.06
N PRO A 249 -11.06 -4.23 4.20
CA PRO A 249 -11.31 -3.06 3.35
C PRO A 249 -11.05 -3.32 1.86
N ILE A 250 -10.21 -4.31 1.53
CA ILE A 250 -9.93 -4.72 0.15
C ILE A 250 -11.17 -5.34 -0.48
N LEU A 251 -11.85 -6.24 0.25
CA LEU A 251 -13.10 -6.81 -0.21
C LEU A 251 -14.22 -5.76 -0.31
N ALA A 252 -14.31 -4.86 0.66
CA ALA A 252 -15.31 -3.78 0.62
C ALA A 252 -15.13 -2.90 -0.63
N PHE A 253 -13.88 -2.56 -0.96
CA PHE A 253 -13.54 -1.88 -2.20
C PHE A 253 -13.91 -2.72 -3.43
N ALA A 254 -13.56 -4.00 -3.46
CA ALA A 254 -13.87 -4.89 -4.57
C ALA A 254 -15.38 -5.00 -4.85
N ILE A 255 -16.19 -5.15 -3.80
CA ILE A 255 -17.66 -5.14 -3.92
C ILE A 255 -18.14 -3.78 -4.46
N GLY A 256 -17.55 -2.67 -3.98
CA GLY A 256 -17.78 -1.34 -4.53
C GLY A 256 -17.49 -1.23 -6.04
N VAL A 257 -16.38 -1.80 -6.52
CA VAL A 257 -16.09 -1.86 -7.97
C VAL A 257 -17.16 -2.66 -8.71
N GLY A 258 -17.54 -3.83 -8.18
CA GLY A 258 -18.59 -4.67 -8.75
C GLY A 258 -19.90 -3.92 -8.93
N GLY A 259 -20.40 -3.29 -7.86
CA GLY A 259 -21.65 -2.54 -7.92
C GLY A 259 -21.56 -1.23 -8.70
N LEU A 260 -20.39 -0.58 -8.75
CA LEU A 260 -20.18 0.59 -9.63
C LEU A 260 -20.33 0.18 -11.10
N LEU A 261 -19.62 -0.87 -11.53
CA LEU A 261 -19.65 -1.30 -12.93
C LEU A 261 -21.00 -1.90 -13.34
N ASP A 262 -21.70 -2.55 -12.41
CA ASP A 262 -23.09 -2.98 -12.60
C ASP A 262 -24.01 -1.79 -12.84
N LYS A 263 -24.01 -0.82 -11.93
CA LYS A 263 -24.87 0.38 -12.02
C LYS A 263 -24.47 1.33 -13.15
N ALA A 264 -23.25 1.25 -13.67
CA ALA A 264 -22.74 2.15 -14.70
C ALA A 264 -22.81 1.55 -16.10
N LEU A 265 -22.54 0.25 -16.24
CA LEU A 265 -22.31 -0.41 -17.53
C LEU A 265 -23.10 -1.71 -17.69
N GLY A 266 -23.88 -2.12 -16.67
CA GLY A 266 -24.60 -3.39 -16.66
C GLY A 266 -23.69 -4.62 -16.55
N ILE A 267 -22.42 -4.43 -16.14
CA ILE A 267 -21.48 -5.54 -15.96
C ILE A 267 -21.86 -6.31 -14.69
N PRO A 268 -22.08 -7.63 -14.73
CA PRO A 268 -22.46 -8.40 -13.55
C PRO A 268 -21.48 -8.17 -12.38
N PRO A 269 -21.97 -7.94 -11.14
CA PRO A 269 -21.13 -7.54 -10.00
C PRO A 269 -19.94 -8.47 -9.76
N VAL A 270 -20.12 -9.77 -10.00
CA VAL A 270 -19.06 -10.78 -9.84
C VAL A 270 -17.78 -10.44 -10.60
N TYR A 271 -17.88 -9.99 -11.85
CA TYR A 271 -16.70 -9.69 -12.66
C TYR A 271 -15.99 -8.43 -12.17
N GLY A 272 -16.74 -7.38 -11.83
CA GLY A 272 -16.18 -6.16 -11.28
C GLY A 272 -15.55 -6.37 -9.91
N THR A 273 -16.14 -7.24 -9.07
CA THR A 273 -15.58 -7.59 -7.76
C THR A 273 -14.33 -8.44 -7.86
N VAL A 274 -14.30 -9.45 -8.73
CA VAL A 274 -13.07 -10.22 -9.02
C VAL A 274 -11.96 -9.28 -9.51
N PHE A 275 -12.29 -8.37 -10.42
CA PHE A 275 -11.33 -7.41 -10.94
C PHE A 275 -10.83 -6.42 -9.87
N GLY A 276 -11.74 -5.90 -9.02
CA GLY A 276 -11.41 -4.99 -7.95
C GLY A 276 -10.48 -5.60 -6.89
N ILE A 277 -10.72 -6.85 -6.48
CA ILE A 277 -9.84 -7.52 -5.51
C ILE A 277 -8.45 -7.74 -6.10
N LEU A 278 -8.36 -8.18 -7.36
CA LEU A 278 -7.09 -8.42 -8.05
C LEU A 278 -6.25 -7.16 -8.21
N MET A 279 -6.90 -6.04 -8.54
CA MET A 279 -6.24 -4.75 -8.72
C MET A 279 -5.46 -4.34 -7.47
N VAL A 280 -6.02 -4.58 -6.28
CA VAL A 280 -5.40 -4.22 -5.00
C VAL A 280 -4.39 -5.29 -4.55
N GLU A 281 -4.72 -6.57 -4.72
CA GLU A 281 -3.86 -7.67 -4.26
C GLU A 281 -2.48 -7.70 -4.93
N GLY A 282 -2.43 -7.42 -6.24
CA GLY A 282 -1.16 -7.33 -6.97
C GLY A 282 -0.19 -6.35 -6.31
N PHE A 283 -0.70 -5.17 -5.94
CA PHE A 283 0.05 -4.08 -5.34
C PHE A 283 0.49 -4.37 -3.90
N ILE A 284 -0.37 -4.98 -3.08
CA ILE A 284 -0.04 -5.21 -1.66
C ILE A 284 1.08 -6.24 -1.52
N ILE A 285 1.08 -7.31 -2.33
CA ILE A 285 2.17 -8.28 -2.29
C ILE A 285 3.49 -7.67 -2.80
N THR A 286 3.46 -6.78 -3.80
CA THR A 286 4.65 -6.01 -4.25
C THR A 286 5.18 -5.11 -3.13
N THR A 287 4.26 -4.45 -2.42
CA THR A 287 4.59 -3.63 -1.26
C THR A 287 5.25 -4.48 -0.17
N LEU A 288 4.78 -5.71 0.04
CA LEU A 288 5.35 -6.64 1.01
C LEU A 288 6.79 -7.05 0.68
N ASP A 289 7.06 -7.45 -0.57
CA ASP A 289 8.42 -7.79 -1.03
C ASP A 289 9.37 -6.59 -0.90
N THR A 290 8.93 -5.42 -1.38
CA THR A 290 9.70 -4.18 -1.29
C THR A 290 9.98 -3.79 0.16
N ALA A 291 9.00 -3.92 1.06
CA ALA A 291 9.16 -3.60 2.47
C ALA A 291 10.22 -4.49 3.14
N ILE A 292 10.15 -5.82 2.97
CA ILE A 292 11.12 -6.74 3.57
C ILE A 292 12.53 -6.49 3.00
N ARG A 293 12.64 -6.21 1.70
CA ARG A 293 13.91 -5.88 1.07
C ARG A 293 14.54 -4.62 1.64
N LEU A 294 13.75 -3.56 1.83
CA LEU A 294 14.24 -2.27 2.35
C LEU A 294 14.51 -2.32 3.84
N GLU A 295 13.62 -2.94 4.62
CA GLU A 295 13.78 -3.13 6.06
C GLU A 295 15.07 -3.90 6.38
N ARG A 296 15.40 -4.91 5.56
CA ARG A 296 16.69 -5.60 5.64
C ARG A 296 17.88 -4.64 5.53
N TYR A 297 17.88 -3.74 4.55
CA TYR A 297 18.96 -2.74 4.40
C TYR A 297 19.00 -1.79 5.59
N LEU A 298 17.84 -1.36 6.10
CA LEU A 298 17.76 -0.50 7.28
C LEU A 298 18.30 -1.19 8.53
N LEU A 299 18.06 -2.49 8.71
CA LEU A 299 18.66 -3.26 9.81
C LEU A 299 20.18 -3.35 9.64
N GLU A 300 20.67 -3.67 8.45
CA GLU A 300 22.11 -3.72 8.15
C GLU A 300 22.81 -2.38 8.48
N GLU A 301 22.18 -1.25 8.14
CA GLU A 301 22.64 0.10 8.49
C GLU A 301 22.53 0.37 10.00
N LEU A 302 21.41 0.00 10.63
CA LEU A 302 21.18 0.18 12.06
C LEU A 302 22.25 -0.53 12.89
N TRP A 303 22.63 -1.75 12.52
CA TRP A 303 23.68 -2.48 13.24
C TRP A 303 25.02 -1.78 13.17
N GLN A 304 25.36 -1.16 12.04
CA GLN A 304 26.60 -0.39 11.87
C GLN A 304 26.61 0.87 12.74
N VAL A 305 25.44 1.46 13.01
CA VAL A 305 25.31 2.59 13.93
C VAL A 305 25.42 2.15 15.40
N LEU A 306 24.81 1.02 15.75
CA LEU A 306 24.75 0.54 17.14
C LEU A 306 26.03 -0.14 17.61
N PHE A 307 26.76 -0.81 16.71
CA PHE A 307 27.93 -1.62 17.07
C PHE A 307 29.17 -1.19 16.29
N LYS A 308 30.25 -0.84 17.01
CA LYS A 308 31.56 -0.57 16.42
C LYS A 308 32.09 -1.76 15.60
N ASN A 309 31.86 -2.98 16.10
CA ASN A 309 32.18 -4.24 15.42
C ASN A 309 30.93 -5.11 15.31
N VAL A 310 30.18 -4.95 14.23
CA VAL A 310 28.94 -5.72 14.01
C VAL A 310 29.24 -7.23 13.92
N PRO A 311 28.57 -8.08 14.71
CA PRO A 311 28.68 -9.54 14.61
C PRO A 311 28.40 -10.05 13.19
N LYS A 312 29.13 -11.07 12.73
CA LYS A 312 28.99 -11.63 11.37
C LYS A 312 27.55 -12.05 11.06
N ILE A 313 26.84 -12.61 12.04
CA ILE A 313 25.44 -13.05 11.85
C ILE A 313 24.51 -11.87 11.51
N MET A 314 24.71 -10.71 12.15
CA MET A 314 23.89 -9.51 11.93
C MET A 314 24.22 -8.81 10.60
N LYS A 315 25.32 -9.18 9.95
CA LYS A 315 25.64 -8.76 8.58
C LYS A 315 25.06 -9.69 7.52
N SER A 316 24.53 -10.86 7.92
CA SER A 316 24.03 -11.86 6.98
C SER A 316 22.67 -11.44 6.44
N TYR A 317 22.50 -11.60 5.12
CA TYR A 317 21.22 -11.48 4.43
C TYR A 317 20.12 -12.25 5.17
N PHE A 318 20.38 -13.53 5.47
CA PHE A 318 19.36 -14.44 5.99
C PHE A 318 18.90 -14.02 7.38
N PHE A 319 19.81 -13.55 8.24
CA PHE A 319 19.47 -13.09 9.58
C PHE A 319 18.54 -11.87 9.54
N ASN A 320 18.91 -10.84 8.77
CA ASN A 320 18.13 -9.61 8.71
C ASN A 320 16.78 -9.84 8.04
N ALA A 321 16.73 -10.57 6.92
CA ALA A 321 15.48 -10.89 6.23
C ALA A 321 14.56 -11.76 7.12
N PHE A 322 15.12 -12.77 7.80
CA PHE A 322 14.36 -13.61 8.72
C PHE A 322 13.81 -12.81 9.90
N LEU A 323 14.61 -11.91 10.48
CA LEU A 323 14.16 -11.01 11.55
C LEU A 323 12.98 -10.14 11.09
N CYS A 324 13.07 -9.49 9.91
CA CYS A 324 11.97 -8.71 9.35
C CYS A 324 10.69 -9.55 9.19
N VAL A 325 10.81 -10.75 8.62
CA VAL A 325 9.67 -11.64 8.36
C VAL A 325 9.03 -12.14 9.65
N VAL A 326 9.82 -12.49 10.67
CA VAL A 326 9.32 -12.91 11.98
C VAL A 326 8.58 -11.76 12.68
N LEU A 327 9.17 -10.55 12.70
CA LEU A 327 8.53 -9.38 13.27
C LEU A 327 7.22 -9.05 12.54
N MET A 328 7.24 -9.07 11.20
CA MET A 328 6.05 -8.90 10.37
C MET A 328 4.96 -9.94 10.69
N TYR A 329 5.32 -11.23 10.83
CA TYR A 329 4.38 -12.30 11.16
C TYR A 329 3.73 -12.08 12.53
N ILE A 330 4.52 -11.80 13.57
CA ILE A 330 4.02 -11.58 14.93
C ILE A 330 3.02 -10.40 14.95
N LEU A 331 3.37 -9.30 14.29
CA LEU A 331 2.50 -8.12 14.20
C LEU A 331 1.21 -8.39 13.41
N ALA A 332 1.28 -9.21 12.35
CA ALA A 332 0.12 -9.57 11.55
C ALA A 332 -0.81 -10.54 12.29
N TYR A 333 -0.24 -11.57 12.94
CA TYR A 333 -0.99 -12.61 13.66
C TYR A 333 -1.77 -12.04 14.85
N THR A 334 -1.16 -11.11 15.59
CA THR A 334 -1.82 -10.41 16.71
C THR A 334 -2.91 -9.41 16.26
N ASN A 335 -3.12 -9.25 14.95
CA ASN A 335 -4.05 -8.28 14.34
C ASN A 335 -3.89 -6.86 14.91
N ALA A 336 -2.66 -6.49 15.29
CA ALA A 336 -2.35 -5.22 15.93
C ALA A 336 -2.40 -4.03 14.95
N PHE A 337 -2.86 -4.24 13.71
CA PHE A 337 -2.93 -3.26 12.64
C PHE A 337 -3.63 -1.95 13.09
N ALA A 338 -4.84 -2.02 13.64
CA ALA A 338 -5.59 -0.83 14.03
C ALA A 338 -4.94 -0.06 15.21
N ALA A 339 -4.11 -0.74 16.00
CA ALA A 339 -3.35 -0.13 17.09
C ALA A 339 -2.07 0.55 16.58
N ILE A 340 -1.38 -0.07 15.61
CA ILE A 340 -0.08 0.34 15.08
C ILE A 340 -0.20 1.32 13.91
N TRP A 341 -1.30 1.28 13.14
CA TRP A 341 -1.43 2.11 11.94
C TRP A 341 -1.25 3.63 12.20
N PRO A 342 -1.82 4.21 13.29
CA PRO A 342 -1.60 5.62 13.57
C PRO A 342 -0.14 5.97 13.89
N ILE A 343 0.57 5.13 14.65
CA ILE A 343 1.98 5.38 14.99
C ILE A 343 2.89 5.17 13.77
N PHE A 344 2.57 4.18 12.92
CA PHE A 344 3.21 4.01 11.61
C PHE A 344 3.00 5.25 10.73
N GLY A 345 1.77 5.77 10.68
CA GLY A 345 1.44 7.00 9.97
C GLY A 345 2.28 8.17 10.45
N SER A 346 2.41 8.37 11.77
CA SER A 346 3.23 9.42 12.36
C SER A 346 4.70 9.27 12.00
N ALA A 347 5.26 8.06 12.09
CA ALA A 347 6.65 7.79 11.68
C ALA A 347 6.87 8.06 10.18
N ASN A 348 5.91 7.69 9.34
CA ASN A 348 5.95 7.97 7.91
C ASN A 348 5.91 9.47 7.62
N GLN A 349 5.11 10.25 8.33
CA GLN A 349 5.05 11.70 8.14
C GLN A 349 6.27 12.43 8.69
N LEU A 350 6.90 11.92 9.76
CA LEU A 350 8.21 12.38 10.21
C LEU A 350 9.27 12.22 9.11
N LEU A 351 9.34 11.04 8.49
CA LEU A 351 10.26 10.78 7.39
C LEU A 351 9.96 11.67 6.17
N ALA A 352 8.70 11.93 5.89
CA ALA A 352 8.29 12.84 4.82
C ALA A 352 8.75 14.28 5.08
N SER A 353 8.61 14.76 6.32
CA SER A 353 9.10 16.07 6.72
C SER A 353 10.64 16.16 6.59
N LEU A 354 11.37 15.12 7.01
CA LEU A 354 12.82 15.05 6.85
C LEU A 354 13.24 15.11 5.36
N ALA A 355 12.55 14.37 4.48
CA ALA A 355 12.82 14.41 3.05
C ALA A 355 12.59 15.81 2.48
N LEU A 356 11.50 16.49 2.84
CA LEU A 356 11.25 17.86 2.41
C LEU A 356 12.28 18.86 2.94
N ILE A 357 12.73 18.71 4.19
CA ILE A 357 13.79 19.55 4.77
C ILE A 357 15.09 19.37 3.98
N ALA A 358 15.46 18.14 3.64
CA ALA A 358 16.64 17.86 2.83
C ALA A 358 16.54 18.50 1.43
N VAL A 359 15.38 18.39 0.77
CA VAL A 359 15.12 19.04 -0.52
C VAL A 359 15.15 20.57 -0.38
N SER A 360 14.59 21.11 0.69
CA SER A 360 14.60 22.56 0.98
C SER A 360 16.03 23.09 1.12
N ALA A 361 16.89 22.37 1.86
CA ALA A 361 18.29 22.72 2.04
C ALA A 361 19.07 22.65 0.71
N TRP A 362 18.80 21.63 -0.11
CA TRP A 362 19.40 21.50 -1.44
C TRP A 362 18.99 22.65 -2.38
N LEU A 363 17.70 23.02 -2.41
CA LEU A 363 17.20 24.16 -3.19
C LEU A 363 17.82 25.47 -2.72
N ALA A 364 17.91 25.69 -1.41
CA ALA A 364 18.54 26.86 -0.82
C ALA A 364 20.03 26.96 -1.20
N LYS A 365 20.78 25.85 -1.16
CA LYS A 365 22.19 25.80 -1.63
C LYS A 365 22.32 26.15 -3.11
N ARG A 366 21.36 25.75 -3.94
CA ARG A 366 21.27 26.11 -5.36
C ARG A 366 20.72 27.52 -5.62
N LYS A 367 20.46 28.31 -4.57
CA LYS A 367 19.83 29.64 -4.62
C LYS A 367 18.48 29.63 -5.38
N LYS A 368 17.74 28.52 -5.27
CA LYS A 368 16.39 28.35 -5.82
C LYS A 368 15.35 28.57 -4.71
N THR A 369 14.14 28.93 -5.11
CA THR A 369 13.01 29.08 -4.19
C THR A 369 12.71 27.74 -3.50
N ALA A 370 12.64 27.74 -2.18
CA ALA A 370 12.40 26.53 -1.38
C ALA A 370 11.04 26.55 -0.63
N TRP A 371 10.30 27.67 -0.68
CA TRP A 371 9.09 27.86 0.14
C TRP A 371 8.04 26.76 -0.06
N PHE A 372 7.91 26.23 -1.28
CA PHE A 372 6.95 25.18 -1.63
C PHE A 372 7.31 23.79 -1.07
N THR A 373 8.53 23.63 -0.53
CA THR A 373 8.95 22.41 0.21
C THR A 373 9.02 22.67 1.72
N VAL A 374 9.40 23.88 2.13
CA VAL A 374 9.43 24.29 3.54
C VAL A 374 8.04 24.32 4.16
N LEU A 375 7.04 24.91 3.48
CA LEU A 375 5.68 25.02 4.05
C LEU A 375 5.05 23.64 4.33
N PRO A 376 5.03 22.69 3.37
CA PRO A 376 4.56 21.34 3.68
C PRO A 376 5.40 20.65 4.76
N ALA A 377 6.71 20.89 4.85
CA ALA A 377 7.54 20.27 5.88
C ALA A 377 7.13 20.69 7.29
N ILE A 378 6.87 22.00 7.48
CA ILE A 378 6.41 22.56 8.75
C ILE A 378 5.02 22.03 9.09
N PHE A 379 4.09 22.04 8.12
CA PHE A 379 2.75 21.52 8.33
C PHE A 379 2.76 20.05 8.75
N MET A 380 3.56 19.22 8.08
CA MET A 380 3.70 17.80 8.42
C MET A 380 4.37 17.60 9.78
N MET A 381 5.35 18.42 10.15
CA MET A 381 5.99 18.35 11.46
C MET A 381 5.00 18.66 12.59
N ILE A 382 4.23 19.75 12.45
CA ILE A 382 3.19 20.13 13.44
C ILE A 382 2.14 19.03 13.56
N THR A 383 1.65 18.54 12.42
CA THR A 383 0.64 17.47 12.37
C THR A 383 1.14 16.18 13.02
N THR A 384 2.40 15.82 12.78
CA THR A 384 3.03 14.62 13.36
C THR A 384 3.18 14.76 14.88
N LEU A 385 3.73 15.89 15.35
CA LEU A 385 3.90 16.14 16.79
C LEU A 385 2.56 16.16 17.53
N TYR A 386 1.56 16.83 16.98
CA TYR A 386 0.22 16.86 17.57
C TYR A 386 -0.39 15.44 17.60
N SER A 387 -0.23 14.66 16.54
CA SER A 387 -0.72 13.27 16.51
C SER A 387 -0.06 12.39 17.56
N LEU A 388 1.26 12.48 17.74
CA LEU A 388 1.99 11.70 18.74
C LEU A 388 1.52 12.06 20.15
N VAL A 389 1.47 13.35 20.49
CA VAL A 389 0.94 13.81 21.79
C VAL A 389 -0.50 13.33 22.02
N SER A 390 -1.37 13.46 21.01
CA SER A 390 -2.76 13.01 21.09
C SER A 390 -2.87 11.49 21.30
N LEU A 391 -2.10 10.70 20.57
CA LEU A 391 -2.06 9.25 20.69
C LEU A 391 -1.54 8.81 22.08
N LEU A 392 -0.47 9.44 22.56
CA LEU A 392 0.09 9.16 23.88
C LEU A 392 -0.92 9.42 25.00
N VAL A 393 -1.52 10.61 25.02
CA VAL A 393 -2.40 11.07 26.12
C VAL A 393 -3.77 10.42 26.07
N HIS A 394 -4.39 10.27 24.90
CA HIS A 394 -5.77 9.82 24.79
C HIS A 394 -5.92 8.33 24.45
N LYS A 395 -4.89 7.66 23.92
CA LYS A 395 -5.00 6.27 23.46
C LYS A 395 -4.05 5.31 24.18
N TYR A 396 -2.77 5.64 24.34
CA TYR A 396 -1.77 4.69 24.81
C TYR A 396 -1.64 4.65 26.34
N LEU A 397 -1.50 5.80 27.01
CA LEU A 397 -1.42 5.85 28.48
C LEU A 397 -2.72 5.39 29.17
N PRO A 398 -3.93 5.83 28.75
CA PRO A 398 -5.16 5.42 29.41
C PRO A 398 -5.47 3.93 29.25
N LYS A 399 -4.95 3.29 28.20
CA LYS A 399 -5.10 1.85 27.93
C LYS A 399 -3.91 1.02 28.44
N SER A 400 -2.98 1.62 29.18
CA SER A 400 -1.76 0.98 29.68
C SER A 400 -0.94 0.27 28.60
N ASN A 401 -0.98 0.76 27.37
CA ASN A 401 -0.20 0.19 26.26
C ASN A 401 1.21 0.78 26.24
N TYR A 402 2.04 0.32 27.19
CA TYR A 402 3.39 0.85 27.39
C TYR A 402 4.31 0.66 26.18
N ALA A 403 4.15 -0.42 25.41
CA ALA A 403 4.95 -0.66 24.21
C ALA A 403 4.74 0.45 23.17
N LEU A 404 3.49 0.81 22.88
CA LEU A 404 3.19 1.90 21.96
C LEU A 404 3.53 3.27 22.57
N ALA A 405 3.33 3.46 23.87
CA ALA A 405 3.70 4.71 24.55
C ALA A 405 5.21 4.99 24.47
N VAL A 406 6.07 3.99 24.71
CA VAL A 406 7.53 4.13 24.59
C VAL A 406 7.94 4.43 23.16
N THR A 407 7.34 3.74 22.19
CA THR A 407 7.60 3.98 20.76
C THR A 407 7.19 5.40 20.35
N ASP A 408 6.05 5.88 20.85
CA ASP A 408 5.53 7.22 20.58
C ASP A 408 6.46 8.31 21.13
N VAL A 409 6.93 8.15 22.37
CA VAL A 409 7.93 9.04 22.99
C VAL A 409 9.25 9.03 22.20
N ALA A 410 9.71 7.86 21.76
CA ALA A 410 10.92 7.76 20.93
C ALA A 410 10.75 8.54 19.60
N LEU A 411 9.61 8.41 18.93
CA LEU A 411 9.31 9.18 17.72
C LEU A 411 9.21 10.69 17.98
N MET A 412 8.69 11.11 19.14
CA MET A 412 8.68 12.53 19.52
C MET A 412 10.11 13.08 19.70
N ILE A 413 11.00 12.33 20.37
CA ILE A 413 12.40 12.71 20.53
C ILE A 413 13.08 12.83 19.15
N LEU A 414 12.85 11.86 18.27
CA LEU A 414 13.39 11.91 16.90
C LEU A 414 12.82 13.11 16.11
N SER A 415 11.54 13.43 16.27
CA SER A 415 10.91 14.59 15.64
C SER A 415 11.55 15.90 16.07
N ILE A 416 11.82 16.06 17.37
CA ILE A 416 12.56 17.20 17.91
C ILE A 416 13.98 17.25 17.34
N GLY A 417 14.66 16.09 17.24
CA GLY A 417 15.97 15.97 16.61
C GLY A 417 16.00 16.47 15.16
N VAL A 418 14.98 16.11 14.36
CA VAL A 418 14.83 16.59 12.98
C VAL A 418 14.62 18.11 12.93
N ILE A 419 13.85 18.68 13.84
CA ILE A 419 13.68 20.15 13.94
C ILE A 419 15.02 20.83 14.23
N VAL A 420 15.78 20.31 15.20
CA VAL A 420 17.10 20.86 15.54
C VAL A 420 18.04 20.78 14.35
N LEU A 421 18.06 19.66 13.63
CA LEU A 421 18.86 19.49 12.42
C LEU A 421 18.46 20.48 11.32
N ALA A 422 17.16 20.68 11.09
CA ALA A 422 16.65 21.63 10.11
C ALA A 422 17.10 23.07 10.43
N LEU A 423 16.99 23.48 11.70
CA LEU A 423 17.42 24.80 12.16
C LEU A 423 18.94 24.99 12.01
N ARG A 424 19.74 23.95 12.30
CA ARG A 424 21.20 23.99 12.11
C ARG A 424 21.56 24.13 10.64
N SER A 425 21.01 23.29 9.78
CA SER A 425 21.24 23.34 8.33
C SER A 425 20.87 24.72 7.75
N TRP A 426 19.77 25.32 8.21
CA TRP A 426 19.38 26.66 7.80
C TRP A 426 20.38 27.75 8.24
N ARG A 427 20.89 27.66 9.47
CA ARG A 427 21.92 28.59 9.98
C ARG A 427 23.23 28.46 9.20
N GLU A 428 23.65 27.24 8.91
CA GLU A 428 24.84 26.97 8.10
C GLU A 428 24.71 27.54 6.68
N LEU A 429 23.54 27.37 6.04
CA LEU A 429 23.27 27.95 4.71
C LEU A 429 23.26 29.48 4.71
N ARG A 430 22.83 30.11 5.81
CA ARG A 430 22.84 31.57 5.97
C ARG A 430 24.22 32.14 6.28
N ASN A 431 25.05 31.39 7.00
CA ASN A 431 26.35 31.84 7.51
C ASN A 431 27.56 31.32 6.71
N GLY A 432 27.38 30.35 5.82
CA GLY A 432 28.45 29.74 5.04
C GLY A 432 28.95 30.64 3.91
N PRO A 433 30.25 30.61 3.56
CA PRO A 433 30.77 31.32 2.40
C PRO A 433 30.10 30.77 1.13
N SER A 434 29.71 31.66 0.21
CA SER A 434 29.11 31.26 -1.06
C SER A 434 30.12 30.51 -1.92
N THR A 435 30.20 29.18 -1.79
CA THR A 435 30.97 28.35 -2.72
C THR A 435 30.18 28.19 -4.02
N ALA A 436 30.14 29.29 -4.77
CA ALA A 436 29.82 29.27 -6.18
C ALA A 436 31.05 28.75 -6.93
N GLY A 437 31.06 27.46 -7.22
CA GLY A 437 32.09 26.83 -8.04
C GLY A 437 32.55 25.52 -7.45
N GLU A 438 31.79 24.44 -7.69
CA GLU A 438 32.37 23.13 -8.01
C GLU A 438 31.25 22.17 -8.44
N ALA A 439 31.55 21.42 -9.51
CA ALA A 439 30.78 20.37 -10.18
C ALA A 439 29.63 20.81 -11.13
N VAL A 440 30.06 21.09 -12.37
CA VAL A 440 29.35 20.81 -13.65
C VAL A 440 29.04 19.32 -13.76
#